data_AF-A0A645INV6-F1
#
_entry.id   AF-A0A645INV6-F1
#
_cell.length_a   1.000
_cell.length_b   1.000
_cell.length_c   1.000
_cell.angle_alpha   90.00
_cell.angle_beta   90.00
_cell.angle_gamma   90.00
#
_symmetry.space_group_name_H-M   'P 1'
#
loop_
_entity.id
_entity.type
_entity.pdbx_description
1 polymer ?
#
loop_
_entity_poly.entity_id
_entity_poly.type
_entity_poly.pdbx_seq_one_letter_code
_entity_poly.pdbx_strand_id
1 'polypeptide(L)'
;MLGNFINALPENLPYAVRKASVMNIVNASNTNINVLMSDGEKRLKVLNQFASDYSNSVTNVILKHKEEIKKLKQMIDYYEDEIAAKQTMLEEQNNIIKYETQRINNIIGFFKKEE
;
A
#
# COMPACT_ATOMS: atom_id res chain seq x y z
N MET A 1 10.44 -35.76 -6.25
CA MET A 1 10.70 -37.20 -6.49
C MET A 1 9.68 -37.80 -7.46
N LEU A 2 8.39 -37.87 -7.13
CA LEU A 2 7.34 -38.34 -8.08
C LEU A 2 7.27 -37.54 -9.38
N GLY A 3 7.41 -36.20 -9.31
CA GLY A 3 7.49 -35.36 -10.51
C GLY A 3 8.61 -35.75 -11.47
N ASN A 4 9.76 -36.20 -10.94
CA ASN A 4 10.87 -36.64 -11.78
C ASN A 4 10.56 -37.97 -12.49
N PHE A 5 9.85 -38.89 -11.82
CA PHE A 5 9.38 -40.13 -12.46
C PHE A 5 8.31 -39.87 -13.51
N ILE A 6 7.38 -38.94 -13.24
CA ILE A 6 6.34 -38.54 -14.19
C ILE A 6 6.97 -37.89 -15.43
N ASN A 7 7.97 -37.02 -15.24
CA ASN A 7 8.64 -36.29 -16.30
C ASN A 7 9.66 -37.14 -17.07
N ALA A 8 10.09 -38.27 -16.52
CA ALA A 8 10.96 -39.23 -17.20
C ALA A 8 10.20 -40.16 -18.16
N LEU A 9 8.87 -40.17 -18.13
CA LEU A 9 8.04 -40.95 -19.04
C LEU A 9 7.75 -40.17 -20.33
N PRO A 10 7.75 -40.83 -21.50
CA PRO A 10 7.36 -40.18 -22.76
C PRO A 10 5.96 -39.56 -22.69
N GLU A 11 5.84 -38.31 -23.16
CA GLU A 11 4.58 -37.55 -23.10
C GLU A 11 3.48 -38.14 -23.98
N ASN A 12 3.86 -38.87 -25.04
CA ASN A 12 2.94 -39.50 -26.00
C ASN A 12 2.27 -40.78 -25.47
N LEU A 13 2.61 -41.25 -24.27
CA LEU A 13 1.98 -42.42 -23.68
C LEU A 13 0.54 -42.10 -23.22
N PRO A 14 -0.42 -43.03 -23.42
CA PRO A 14 -1.75 -42.91 -22.85
C PRO A 14 -1.69 -42.69 -21.33
N TYR A 15 -2.57 -41.82 -20.80
CA TYR A 15 -2.59 -41.46 -19.38
C TYR A 15 -2.62 -42.68 -18.44
N ALA A 16 -3.45 -43.68 -18.77
CA ALA A 16 -3.55 -44.92 -17.99
C ALA A 16 -2.22 -45.67 -17.92
N VAL A 17 -1.49 -45.76 -19.05
CA VAL A 17 -0.17 -46.41 -19.13
C VAL A 17 0.84 -45.62 -18.32
N ARG A 18 0.85 -44.29 -18.42
CA ARG A 18 1.74 -43.43 -17.61
C ARG A 18 1.50 -43.61 -16.12
N LYS A 19 0.24 -43.58 -15.69
CA LYS A 19 -0.13 -43.75 -14.27
C LYS A 19 0.27 -45.13 -13.74
N ALA A 20 0.02 -46.19 -14.52
CA ALA A 20 0.43 -47.54 -14.17
C ALA A 20 1.95 -47.69 -14.06
N SER A 21 2.71 -47.12 -15.00
CA SER A 21 4.18 -47.12 -14.97
C SER A 21 4.73 -46.41 -13.73
N VAL A 22 4.19 -45.24 -13.37
CA VAL A 22 4.61 -44.53 -12.14
C VAL A 22 4.27 -45.35 -10.90
N MET A 23 3.08 -45.98 -10.84
CA MET A 23 2.72 -46.83 -9.69
C MET A 23 3.62 -48.05 -9.56
N ASN A 24 4.02 -48.67 -10.67
CA ASN A 24 4.96 -49.78 -10.65
C ASN A 24 6.33 -49.36 -10.12
N ILE A 25 6.82 -48.17 -10.49
CA ILE A 25 8.08 -47.61 -9.95
C ILE A 25 7.96 -47.33 -8.44
N VAL A 26 6.83 -46.78 -7.99
CA VAL A 26 6.56 -46.52 -6.57
C VAL A 26 6.52 -47.83 -5.77
N ASN A 27 5.85 -48.86 -6.30
CA ASN A 27 5.79 -50.18 -5.68
C ASN A 27 7.17 -50.85 -5.65
N ALA A 28 7.94 -50.80 -6.74
CA ALA A 28 9.28 -51.39 -6.85
C ALA A 28 10.31 -50.71 -5.94
N SER A 29 10.14 -49.41 -5.67
CA SER A 29 10.97 -48.66 -4.73
C SER A 29 10.55 -48.81 -3.27
N ASN A 30 9.60 -49.71 -2.97
CA ASN A 30 9.04 -49.95 -1.65
C ASN A 30 8.52 -48.66 -0.98
N THR A 31 8.05 -47.70 -1.79
CA THR A 31 7.58 -46.40 -1.31
C THR A 31 6.05 -46.42 -1.17
N ASN A 32 5.54 -45.91 -0.04
CA ASN A 32 4.10 -45.87 0.20
C ASN A 32 3.46 -44.63 -0.46
N ILE A 33 2.68 -44.85 -1.52
CA ILE A 33 2.00 -43.77 -2.25
C ILE A 33 1.05 -42.96 -1.37
N ASN A 34 0.39 -43.58 -0.39
CA ASN A 34 -0.55 -42.88 0.50
C ASN A 34 0.19 -41.89 1.41
N VAL A 35 1.41 -42.24 1.83
CA VAL A 35 2.28 -41.33 2.60
C VAL A 35 2.73 -40.15 1.73
N LEU A 36 3.10 -40.41 0.47
CA LEU A 36 3.48 -39.35 -0.47
C LEU A 36 2.31 -38.40 -0.79
N MET A 37 1.11 -38.94 -0.99
CA MET A 37 -0.10 -38.15 -1.21
C MET A 37 -0.43 -37.31 0.03
N SER A 38 -0.39 -37.91 1.23
CA SER A 38 -0.64 -37.19 2.48
C SER A 38 0.38 -36.08 2.74
N ASP A 39 1.67 -36.31 2.45
CA ASP A 39 2.71 -35.27 2.52
C ASP A 39 2.42 -34.14 1.52
N GLY A 40 2.05 -34.47 0.28
CA GLY A 40 1.66 -33.51 -0.74
C GLY A 40 0.48 -32.63 -0.31
N GLU A 41 -0.58 -33.24 0.21
CA GLU A 41 -1.75 -32.54 0.75
C GLU A 41 -1.40 -31.62 1.91
N LYS A 42 -0.56 -32.09 2.85
CA LYS A 42 -0.09 -31.26 3.98
C LYS A 42 0.70 -30.06 3.49
N ARG A 43 1.63 -30.25 2.55
CA ARG A 43 2.41 -29.14 1.98
C ARG A 43 1.52 -28.14 1.26
N LEU A 44 0.56 -28.59 0.45
CA LEU A 44 -0.40 -27.71 -0.21
C LEU A 44 -1.22 -26.92 0.80
N LYS A 45 -1.69 -27.55 1.88
CA LYS A 45 -2.41 -26.88 2.96
C LYS A 45 -1.56 -25.78 3.61
N VAL A 46 -0.31 -26.09 3.94
CA VAL A 46 0.61 -25.12 4.56
C VAL A 46 0.90 -23.95 3.62
N LEU A 47 1.14 -24.23 2.33
CA LEU A 47 1.40 -23.19 1.33
C LEU A 47 0.20 -22.26 1.13
N ASN A 48 -1.00 -22.83 1.05
CA ASN A 48 -2.24 -22.05 0.92
C ASN A 48 -2.50 -21.20 2.16
N GLN A 49 -2.27 -21.76 3.35
CA GLN A 49 -2.40 -21.04 4.61
C GLN A 49 -1.40 -19.87 4.67
N PHE A 50 -0.13 -20.14 4.38
CA PHE A 50 0.90 -19.10 4.34
C PHE A 50 0.56 -17.98 3.36
N ALA A 51 0.12 -18.32 2.14
CA ALA A 51 -0.26 -17.34 1.14
C ALA A 51 -1.42 -16.45 1.63
N SER A 52 -2.43 -17.04 2.28
CA SER A 52 -3.55 -16.31 2.88
C SER A 52 -3.08 -15.39 4.00
N ASP A 53 -2.30 -15.91 4.96
CA ASP A 53 -1.82 -15.15 6.11
C ASP A 53 -0.92 -13.98 5.70
N TYR A 54 -0.02 -14.24 4.74
CA TYR A 54 0.85 -13.21 4.18
C TYR A 54 0.04 -12.13 3.46
N SER A 55 -0.90 -12.52 2.61
CA SER A 55 -1.77 -11.59 1.89
C SER A 55 -2.58 -10.71 2.85
N ASN A 56 -3.15 -11.31 3.90
CA ASN A 56 -3.89 -10.60 4.93
C ASN A 56 -2.99 -9.62 5.70
N SER A 57 -1.79 -10.06 6.09
CA SER A 57 -0.82 -9.21 6.79
C SER A 57 -0.42 -7.99 5.95
N VAL A 58 -0.06 -8.20 4.69
CA VAL A 58 0.33 -7.12 3.77
C VAL A 58 -0.86 -6.18 3.49
N THR A 59 -2.05 -6.74 3.27
CA THR A 59 -3.27 -5.94 3.06
C THR A 59 -3.57 -5.05 4.27
N ASN A 60 -3.45 -5.58 5.49
CA ASN A 60 -3.65 -4.80 6.71
C ASN A 60 -2.62 -3.66 6.83
N VAL A 61 -1.36 -3.90 6.49
CA VAL A 61 -0.34 -2.85 6.46
C VAL A 61 -0.70 -1.76 5.43
N ILE A 62 -1.10 -2.16 4.21
CA ILE A 62 -1.54 -1.21 3.17
C ILE A 62 -2.72 -0.36 3.66
N LEU A 63 -3.72 -0.97 4.29
CA LEU A 63 -4.88 -0.25 4.81
C LEU A 63 -4.49 0.76 5.89
N LYS A 64 -3.62 0.38 6.83
CA LYS A 64 -3.10 1.31 7.85
C LYS A 64 -2.40 2.52 7.24
N HIS A 65 -1.57 2.29 6.22
CA HIS A 65 -0.88 3.39 5.53
C HIS A 65 -1.86 4.30 4.77
N LYS A 66 -2.89 3.72 4.12
CA LYS A 66 -3.93 4.51 3.44
C LYS A 66 -4.70 5.40 4.42
N GLU A 67 -5.05 4.89 5.60
CA GLU A 67 -5.71 5.68 6.64
C GLU A 67 -4.79 6.79 7.17
N GLU A 68 -3.51 6.52 7.36
CA GLU A 68 -2.57 7.55 7.83
C GLU A 68 -2.38 8.65 6.77
N ILE A 69 -2.26 8.28 5.49
CA ILE A 69 -2.24 9.26 4.39
C ILE A 69 -3.48 10.14 4.42
N LYS A 70 -4.66 9.57 4.68
CA LYS A 70 -5.90 10.34 4.75
C LYS A 70 -5.87 11.36 5.87
N LYS A 71 -5.41 10.99 7.07
CA LYS A 71 -5.27 11.91 8.21
C LYS A 71 -4.28 13.03 7.92
N LEU A 72 -3.12 12.69 7.36
CA LEU A 72 -2.09 13.67 7.02
C LEU A 72 -2.60 14.68 5.99
N LYS A 73 -3.38 14.25 5.00
CA LYS A 73 -4.04 15.16 4.05
C LYS A 73 -5.01 16.11 4.72
N GLN A 74 -5.89 15.60 5.59
CA GLN A 74 -6.81 16.46 6.35
C GLN A 74 -6.06 17.50 7.20
N MET A 75 -4.90 17.13 7.74
CA MET A 75 -4.08 18.04 8.52
C MET A 75 -3.36 19.08 7.64
N ILE A 76 -2.95 18.71 6.43
CA ILE A 76 -2.45 19.66 5.43
C ILE A 76 -3.55 20.68 5.09
N ASP A 77 -4.74 20.20 4.72
CA ASP A 77 -5.87 21.06 4.36
C ASP A 77 -6.18 22.06 5.50
N TYR A 78 -6.21 21.59 6.75
CA TYR A 78 -6.39 22.45 7.93
C TYR A 78 -5.34 23.56 8.04
N TYR A 79 -4.06 23.25 7.84
CA TYR A 79 -3.01 24.26 7.94
C TYR A 79 -3.00 25.21 6.75
N GLU A 80 -3.39 24.74 5.56
CA GLU A 80 -3.58 25.60 4.38
C GLU A 80 -4.69 26.64 4.64
N ASP A 81 -5.82 26.22 5.22
CA ASP A 81 -6.91 27.12 5.61
C ASP A 81 -6.47 28.14 6.66
N GLU A 82 -5.74 27.72 7.70
CA GLU A 82 -5.20 28.62 8.72
C GLU A 82 -4.23 29.64 8.11
N ILE A 83 -3.34 29.21 7.20
CA ILE A 83 -2.42 30.11 6.51
C ILE A 83 -3.19 31.15 5.69
N ALA A 84 -4.19 30.72 4.93
CA ALA A 84 -5.02 31.62 4.12
C ALA A 84 -5.72 32.67 5.01
N ALA A 85 -6.31 32.24 6.13
CA ALA A 85 -6.95 33.15 7.08
C ALA A 85 -5.95 34.19 7.64
N LYS A 86 -4.74 33.77 8.03
CA LYS A 86 -3.70 34.68 8.52
C LYS A 86 -3.22 35.66 7.45
N GLN A 87 -3.12 35.22 6.20
CA GLN A 87 -2.74 36.09 5.08
C GLN A 87 -3.79 37.17 4.85
N THR A 88 -5.09 36.82 4.86
CA THR A 88 -6.17 37.80 4.74
C THR A 88 -6.14 38.81 5.90
N MET A 89 -6.01 38.33 7.14
CA MET A 89 -5.90 39.24 8.31
C MET A 89 -4.71 40.20 8.19
N LEU A 90 -3.56 39.71 7.72
CA LEU A 90 -2.37 40.53 7.54
C LEU A 90 -2.59 41.61 6.48
N GLU A 91 -3.22 41.25 5.36
CA GLU A 91 -3.55 42.20 4.28
C GLU A 91 -4.52 43.30 4.76
N GLU A 92 -5.57 42.92 5.48
CA GLU A 92 -6.52 43.86 6.09
C GLU A 92 -5.81 44.85 7.04
N GLN A 93 -4.96 44.35 7.93
CA GLN A 93 -4.20 45.19 8.86
C GLN A 93 -3.24 46.14 8.13
N ASN A 94 -2.55 45.66 7.09
CA ASN A 94 -1.68 46.49 6.27
C ASN A 94 -2.46 47.62 5.58
N ASN A 95 -3.66 47.34 5.08
CA ASN A 95 -4.53 48.34 4.47
C ASN A 95 -4.97 49.42 5.47
N ILE A 96 -5.35 49.02 6.70
CA ILE A 96 -5.70 49.95 7.78
C ILE A 96 -4.52 50.85 8.12
N ILE A 97 -3.33 50.27 8.34
CA ILE A 97 -2.12 51.02 8.66
C ILE A 97 -1.77 52.00 7.54
N LYS A 98 -1.87 51.57 6.28
CA LYS A 98 -1.61 52.43 5.11
C LYS A 98 -2.55 53.62 5.06
N TYR A 99 -3.85 53.41 5.30
CA TYR A 99 -4.83 54.48 5.35
C TYR A 99 -4.53 55.48 6.47
N GLU A 100 -4.27 54.98 7.69
CA GLU A 100 -3.95 55.84 8.84
C GLU A 100 -2.65 56.62 8.63
N THR A 101 -1.63 55.98 8.06
CA THR A 101 -0.36 56.63 7.70
C THR A 101 -0.58 57.77 6.70
N GLN A 102 -1.39 57.54 5.67
CA GLN A 102 -1.74 58.57 4.70
C GLN A 102 -2.52 59.72 5.37
N ARG A 103 -3.48 59.42 6.24
CA ARG A 103 -4.24 60.43 6.99
C ARG A 103 -3.33 61.29 7.85
N ILE A 104 -2.41 60.69 8.61
CA ILE A 104 -1.45 61.39 9.45
C ILE A 104 -0.51 62.26 8.60
N ASN A 105 0.00 61.72 7.48
CA ASN A 105 0.84 62.49 6.56
C ASN A 105 0.13 63.71 5.99
N ASN A 106 -1.16 63.59 5.67
CA ASN A 106 -1.97 64.73 5.20
C ASN A 106 -2.11 65.79 6.29
N ILE A 107 -2.35 65.40 7.55
CA ILE A 107 -2.42 66.33 8.69
C ILE A 107 -1.07 67.04 8.89
N ILE A 108 0.03 66.29 8.90
CA ILE A 108 1.38 66.87 9.02
C ILE A 108 1.64 67.84 7.86
N GLY A 109 1.30 67.46 6.63
CA GLY A 109 1.47 68.29 5.45
C GLY A 109 0.63 69.57 5.49
N PHE A 110 -0.57 69.52 6.06
CA PHE A 110 -1.42 70.70 6.28
C PHE A 110 -0.74 71.72 7.20
N PHE A 111 -0.19 71.28 8.33
CA PHE A 111 0.47 72.18 9.29
C PHE A 111 1.89 72.60 8.90
N LYS A 112 2.57 71.85 8.02
CA LYS A 112 3.90 72.19 7.51
C LYS A 112 3.90 73.13 6.30
N LYS A 113 2.74 73.38 5.69
CA LYS A 113 2.63 74.43 4.66
C LYS A 113 2.68 75.79 5.34
N GLU A 114 3.83 76.45 5.29
CA GLU A 114 3.94 77.90 5.42
C GLU A 114 3.47 78.54 4.09
N GLU A 115 2.77 79.68 4.16
CA GLU A 115 2.24 80.44 3.01
C GLU A 115 3.30 80.71 1.93
#